data_AF-A0A7I8IRG6-F1
#
_entry.id   AF-A0A7I8IRG6-F1
#
_cell.length_a   1.000
_cell.length_b   1.000
_cell.length_c   1.000
_cell.angle_alpha   90.00
_cell.angle_beta   90.00
_cell.angle_gamma   90.00
#
_symmetry.space_group_name_H-M   'P 1'
#
loop_
_entity.id
_entity.type
_entity.pdbx_description
1 polymer ?
#
loop_
_entity_poly.entity_id
_entity_poly.type
_entity_poly.pdbx_seq_one_letter_code
_entity_poly.pdbx_strand_id
1 'polypeptide(L)' 'MNKEMELEKFITHEVPFSEINKAFDLMLRGEGLRCLIRMEH' A
#
# COMPACT_ATOMS: atom_id res chain seq x y z
N MET A 1 11.54 17.47 -19.49
CA MET A 1 11.29 16.24 -18.71
C MET A 1 10.73 16.68 -17.37
N ASN A 2 9.43 16.47 -17.14
CA ASN A 2 8.87 16.67 -15.81
C ASN A 2 9.55 15.65 -14.88
N LYS A 3 10.28 16.14 -13.88
CA LYS A 3 11.02 15.33 -12.89
C LYS A 3 10.11 14.86 -11.75
N GLU A 4 8.84 14.64 -12.07
CA GLU A 4 7.85 14.24 -11.07
C GLU A 4 7.92 12.72 -10.92
N MET A 5 8.05 12.26 -9.67
CA MET A 5 8.09 10.84 -9.37
C MET A 5 6.66 10.28 -9.40
N GLU A 6 6.42 9.25 -10.21
CA GLU A 6 5.15 8.52 -10.21
C GLU A 6 5.07 7.57 -9.01
N LEU A 7 4.54 8.06 -7.89
CA LEU A 7 4.46 7.31 -6.64
C LEU A 7 3.43 6.17 -6.68
N GLU A 8 2.37 6.32 -7.47
CA GLU A 8 1.28 5.34 -7.56
C GLU A 8 1.76 3.97 -8.03
N LYS A 9 2.77 3.92 -8.89
CA LYS A 9 3.37 2.67 -9.40
C LYS A 9 3.97 1.78 -8.31
N PHE A 10 4.30 2.34 -7.14
CA PHE A 10 4.85 1.58 -6.01
C PHE A 10 3.77 1.04 -5.08
N ILE A 11 2.53 1.48 -5.22
CA ILE A 11 1.38 1.04 -4.41
C ILE A 11 0.82 -0.23 -5.05
N THR A 12 1.10 -1.37 -4.42
CA THR A 12 0.66 -2.69 -4.90
C THR A 12 -0.63 -3.17 -4.24
N HIS A 13 -0.91 -2.66 -3.05
CA HIS A 13 -2.04 -3.05 -2.24
C HIS A 13 -2.63 -1.82 -1.60
N GLU A 14 -3.93 -1.88 -1.37
CA GLU A 14 -4.65 -0.84 -0.65
C GLU A 14 -5.70 -1.48 0.22
N VAL A 15 -5.75 -1.07 1.49
CA VAL A 15 -6.70 -1.61 2.46
C VAL A 15 -7.22 -0.49 3.38
N PRO A 16 -8.44 -0.60 3.91
CA PRO A 16 -8.91 0.30 4.97
C PRO A 16 -8.15 0.03 6.28
N PHE A 17 -8.12 1.03 7.17
CA PHE A 17 -7.49 0.90 8.49
C PHE A 17 -8.10 -0.26 9.33
N SER A 18 -9.39 -0.55 9.15
CA SER A 18 -10.06 -1.69 9.79
C SER A 18 -9.43 -3.05 9.46
N GLU A 19 -8.72 -3.16 8.34
CA GLU A 19 -8.02 -4.36 7.87
C GLU A 19 -6.50 -4.30 8.10
N ILE A 20 -6.01 -3.51 9.07
CA ILE A 20 -4.56 -3.32 9.27
C ILE A 20 -3.77 -4.64 9.43
N ASN A 21 -4.35 -5.67 10.02
CA ASN A 21 -3.70 -6.98 10.15
C ASN A 21 -3.43 -7.64 8.78
N LYS A 22 -4.34 -7.48 7.81
CA LYS A 22 -4.14 -7.97 6.44
C LYS A 22 -2.96 -7.28 5.75
N ALA A 23 -2.75 -5.99 6.03
CA ALA A 23 -1.57 -5.27 5.53
C ALA A 23 -0.27 -5.87 6.08
N PHE A 24 -0.24 -6.19 7.39
CA PHE A 24 0.90 -6.87 8.00
C PHE A 24 1.12 -8.27 7.43
N ASP A 25 0.06 -9.05 7.20
CA ASP A 25 0.17 -10.38 6.60
C ASP A 25 0.74 -10.34 5.18
N LEU A 26 0.33 -9.36 4.36
CA LEU A 26 0.89 -9.14 3.02
C LEU A 26 2.38 -8.78 3.10
N MET A 27 2.76 -7.91 4.04
CA MET A 27 4.15 -7.51 4.26
C MET A 27 5.03 -8.69 4.69
N LEU A 28 4.57 -9.51 5.64
CA LEU A 28 5.32 -10.69 6.12
C LEU A 28 5.50 -11.74 5.04
N ARG A 29 4.52 -11.90 4.14
CA ARG A 29 4.60 -12.82 2.99
C ARG A 29 5.44 -12.29 1.84
N GLY A 30 5.82 -11.01 1.87
CA GLY A 30 6.51 -10.35 0.75
C GLY A 30 5.63 -10.18 -0.49
N GLU A 31 4.31 -10.24 -0.32
CA GLU A 31 3.33 -10.08 -1.40
C GLU A 31 3.05 -8.59 -1.61
N GLY A 32 4.01 -7.83 -2.14
CA GLY A 32 3.83 -6.41 -2.48
C GLY A 32 5.07 -5.54 -2.27
N LEU A 33 5.05 -4.34 -2.85
CA LEU A 33 6.07 -3.31 -2.66
C LEU A 33 5.69 -2.34 -1.55
N ARG A 34 4.51 -1.71 -1.68
CA ARG A 34 3.89 -0.86 -0.66
C ARG A 34 2.40 -1.19 -0.56
N CYS A 35 1.89 -1.10 0.66
CA CYS A 35 0.47 -1.17 0.98
C CYS A 35 0.04 0.21 1.46
N LEU A 36 -0.96 0.81 0.81
CA LEU A 36 -1.57 2.07 1.22
C LEU A 36 -2.70 1.77 2.21
N ILE A 37 -2.67 2.43 3.37
CA ILE A 37 -3.72 2.35 4.38
C ILE A 37 -4.66 3.54 4.21
N ARG A 38 -5.93 3.28 3.84
CA ARG A 38 -6.98 4.31 3.80
C ARG A 38 -7.52 4.51 5.21
N MET A 39 -7.54 5.77 5.65
CA MET A 39 -8.01 6.16 6.99
C MET A 39 -9.53 6.47 7.05
N GLU A 40 -10.21 6.48 5.90
CA GLU A 40 -11.64 6.78 5.81
C GLU A 40 -12.49 5.55 6.19
N HIS A 41 -13.69 5.79 6.74
CA HIS A 41 -14.65 4.76 7.16
C HIS A 41 -15.54 4.32 6.00
#